data_AF-A0A6I5RPR3-F1
#
_entry.id   AF-A0A6I5RPR3-F1
#
_cell.length_a   1.000
_cell.length_b   1.000
_cell.length_c   1.000
_cell.angle_alpha   90.00
_cell.angle_beta   90.00
_cell.angle_gamma   90.00
#
_symmetry.space_group_name_H-M   'P 1'
#
loop_
_entity.id
_entity.type
_entity.pdbx_description
1 polymer ?
#
loop_
_entity_poly.entity_id
_entity_poly.type
_entity_poly.pdbx_seq_one_letter_code
_entity_poly.pdbx_strand_id
1 'polypeptide(L)'
;MKRYEKFADDIAELIRSGVLGPGQRVPSVRYASQTHGVSPSTVFQAYYLLERRGLIRARPRSGYFVNAHAPRQFNEPQVIEQASESTDV
;
A
#
# COMPACT_ATOMS: atom_id res chain seq x y z
N MET A 1 -2.64 5.02 18.41
CA MET A 1 -2.57 4.22 17.17
C MET A 1 -1.54 3.11 17.37
N LYS A 2 -1.84 1.85 17.06
CA LYS A 2 -0.90 0.73 17.30
C LYS A 2 0.13 0.66 16.18
N ARG A 3 1.36 0.19 16.49
CA ARG A 3 2.47 0.12 15.51
C ARG A 3 2.14 -0.69 14.25
N TYR A 4 1.38 -1.78 14.38
CA TYR A 4 0.98 -2.58 13.23
C TYR A 4 -0.10 -1.90 12.36
N GLU A 5 -0.95 -1.04 12.96
CA GLU A 5 -1.99 -0.33 12.22
C GLU A 5 -1.35 0.71 11.32
N LYS A 6 -0.41 1.49 11.86
CA LYS A 6 0.37 2.45 11.07
C LYS A 6 1.08 1.77 9.90
N PHE A 7 1.78 0.66 10.17
CA PHE A 7 2.46 -0.08 9.11
C PHE A 7 1.48 -0.64 8.06
N ALA A 8 0.31 -1.12 8.48
CA ALA A 8 -0.73 -1.56 7.55
C ALA A 8 -1.26 -0.40 6.70
N ASP A 9 -1.45 0.78 7.28
CA ASP A 9 -1.93 1.96 6.56
C ASP A 9 -0.89 2.45 5.54
N ASP A 10 0.40 2.43 5.88
CA ASP A 10 1.51 2.75 4.96
C ASP A 10 1.50 1.82 3.74
N ILE A 11 1.38 0.50 3.94
CA ILE A 11 1.29 -0.47 2.85
C ILE A 11 -0.02 -0.31 2.07
N ALA A 12 -1.12 0.00 2.74
CA ALA A 12 -2.40 0.25 2.08
C ALA A 12 -2.31 1.46 1.16
N GLU A 13 -1.56 2.50 1.53
CA GLU A 13 -1.32 3.66 0.69
C GLU A 13 -0.50 3.32 -0.55
N LEU A 14 0.52 2.47 -0.44
CA LEU A 14 1.27 1.95 -1.60
C LEU A 14 0.38 1.16 -2.56
N ILE A 15 -0.59 0.41 -2.03
CA ILE A 15 -1.59 -0.31 -2.86
C ILE A 15 -2.54 0.68 -3.53
N ARG A 16 -3.04 1.67 -2.79
CA ARG A 16 -3.99 2.68 -3.31
C ARG A 16 -3.37 3.57 -4.38
N SER A 17 -2.14 4.04 -4.15
CA SER A 17 -1.36 4.85 -5.09
C SER A 17 -0.91 4.09 -6.33
N GLY A 18 -1.08 2.76 -6.36
CA GLY A 18 -0.74 1.92 -7.51
C GLY A 18 0.74 1.51 -7.58
N VAL A 19 1.56 1.87 -6.59
CA VAL A 19 2.95 1.38 -6.46
C VAL A 19 2.98 -0.14 -6.33
N LEU A 20 2.02 -0.70 -5.59
CA LEU A 20 1.74 -2.13 -5.55
C LEU A 20 0.46 -2.42 -6.33
N GLY A 21 0.64 -2.87 -7.56
CA GLY A 21 -0.46 -3.16 -8.48
C GLY A 21 -1.28 -4.39 -8.07
N PRO A 22 -2.54 -4.48 -8.51
CA PRO A 22 -3.36 -5.65 -8.25
C PRO A 22 -2.75 -6.92 -8.87
N GLY A 23 -2.73 -8.01 -8.11
CA GLY A 23 -2.05 -9.26 -8.50
C GLY A 23 -0.53 -9.27 -8.28
N GLN A 24 0.08 -8.14 -7.91
CA GLN A 24 1.49 -8.07 -7.55
C GLN A 24 1.74 -8.76 -6.21
N ARG A 25 2.93 -9.32 -6.07
CA ARG A 25 3.38 -9.94 -4.82
C ARG A 25 3.74 -8.85 -3.80
N VAL A 26 3.16 -8.95 -2.61
CA VAL A 26 3.48 -8.10 -1.46
C VAL A 26 4.84 -8.53 -0.88
N PRO A 27 5.66 -7.60 -0.36
CA PRO A 27 6.93 -7.96 0.24
C PRO A 27 6.78 -9.04 1.31
N SER A 28 7.71 -9.98 1.39
CA SER A 28 7.66 -11.03 2.41
C SER A 28 7.74 -10.43 3.82
N VAL A 29 7.19 -11.13 4.82
CA VAL A 29 7.26 -10.69 6.24
C VAL A 29 8.70 -10.40 6.67
N ARG A 30 9.64 -11.26 6.25
CA ARG A 30 11.08 -11.09 6.54
C ARG A 30 11.66 -9.86 5.87
N TYR A 31 11.36 -9.64 4.59
CA TYR A 31 11.83 -8.48 3.85
C TYR A 31 11.28 -7.18 4.45
N ALA A 32 9.96 -7.10 4.64
CA ALA A 32 9.33 -5.93 5.22
C ALA A 32 9.85 -5.63 6.65
N SER A 33 10.10 -6.67 7.44
CA SER A 33 10.70 -6.52 8.77
C SER A 33 12.09 -5.90 8.70
N GLN A 34 12.95 -6.36 7.78
CA GLN A 34 14.31 -5.83 7.61
C GLN A 34 14.32 -4.41 7.03
N THR A 35 13.52 -4.16 6.00
CA THR A 35 13.46 -2.86 5.31
C THR A 35 12.88 -1.76 6.20
N HIS A 36 11.85 -2.06 6.98
CA HIS A 36 11.16 -1.07 7.82
C HIS A 36 11.61 -1.08 9.29
N GLY A 37 12.49 -2.01 9.70
CA GLY A 37 12.92 -2.15 11.09
C GLY A 37 11.79 -2.55 12.05
N VAL A 38 10.73 -3.19 11.53
CA VAL A 38 9.52 -3.58 12.26
C VAL A 38 9.60 -5.05 12.65
N SER A 39 9.12 -5.43 13.84
CA SER A 39 9.16 -6.84 14.25
C SER A 39 8.33 -7.73 13.32
N PRO A 40 8.75 -8.99 13.05
CA PRO A 40 8.00 -9.90 12.19
C PRO A 40 6.54 -10.10 12.63
N SER A 41 6.28 -10.14 13.93
CA SER A 41 4.93 -10.22 14.50
C SER A 41 4.06 -9.03 14.13
N THR A 42 4.64 -7.82 14.16
CA THR A 42 3.94 -6.58 13.80
C THR A 42 3.61 -6.56 12.30
N VAL A 43 4.55 -6.98 11.44
CA VAL A 43 4.33 -7.13 9.99
C VAL A 43 3.24 -8.17 9.72
N PHE A 44 3.27 -9.30 10.44
CA PHE A 44 2.24 -10.33 10.31
C PHE A 44 0.85 -9.79 10.69
N GLN A 45 0.76 -9.06 11.81
CA GLN A 45 -0.50 -8.45 12.26
C GLN A 45 -1.04 -7.40 11.27
N ALA A 46 -0.14 -6.62 10.68
CA ALA A 46 -0.48 -5.66 9.64
C ALA A 46 -1.01 -6.34 8.37
N TYR A 47 -0.34 -7.40 7.91
CA TYR A 47 -0.77 -8.16 6.73
C TYR A 47 -2.10 -8.86 6.96
N TYR A 48 -2.30 -9.43 8.15
CA TYR A 48 -3.58 -10.00 8.54
C TYR A 48 -4.71 -8.96 8.51
N LEU A 49 -4.42 -7.73 8.96
CA LEU A 49 -5.38 -6.63 8.91
C LEU A 49 -5.65 -6.15 7.47
N LEU A 50 -4.62 -6.08 6.62
CA LEU A 50 -4.78 -5.79 5.19
C LEU A 50 -5.61 -6.86 4.46
N GLU A 51 -5.42 -8.13 4.83
CA GLU A 51 -6.20 -9.26 4.30
C GLU A 51 -7.66 -9.16 4.74
N ARG A 52 -7.91 -8.87 6.02
CA ARG A 52 -9.28 -8.61 6.53
C ARG A 52 -9.95 -7.41 5.87
N ARG A 53 -9.18 -6.40 5.45
CA ARG A 53 -9.66 -5.25 4.67
C ARG A 53 -9.85 -5.57 3.18
N GLY A 54 -9.47 -6.76 2.73
CA GLY A 54 -9.59 -7.18 1.34
C GLY A 54 -8.56 -6.55 0.40
N LEU A 55 -7.50 -5.91 0.92
CA LEU A 55 -6.46 -5.28 0.12
C LEU A 55 -5.42 -6.28 -0.38
N ILE A 56 -5.18 -7.35 0.37
CA ILE A 56 -4.28 -8.44 0.00
C ILE A 56 -4.97 -9.80 0.20
N ARG A 57 -4.45 -10.85 -0.43
CA ARG A 57 -4.84 -12.24 -0.20
C ARG A 57 -3.63 -13.11 0.08
N ALA A 58 -3.73 -14.01 1.04
CA ALA A 58 -2.78 -15.11 1.15
C ALA A 58 -2.98 -16.11 0.00
N ARG A 59 -1.88 -16.56 -0.60
CA ARG A 59 -1.84 -17.72 -1.51
C ARG A 59 -0.97 -18.80 -0.87
N PRO A 60 -1.49 -20.02 -0.65
CA PRO A 60 -0.73 -21.13 -0.09
C PRO A 60 0.58 -21.34 -0.86
N ARG A 61 1.70 -21.44 -0.13
CA ARG A 61 3.07 -21.62 -0.67
C ARG A 61 3.62 -20.49 -1.54
N SER A 62 2.84 -19.44 -1.83
CA SER A 62 3.26 -18.34 -2.71
C SER A 62 3.42 -17.00 -1.99
N GLY A 63 2.86 -16.86 -0.78
CA GLY A 63 2.93 -15.63 0.02
C GLY A 63 1.70 -14.75 -0.14
N TYR A 64 1.86 -13.44 -0.01
CA TYR A 64 0.76 -12.47 -0.09
C TYR A 64 0.75 -11.75 -1.42
N PHE A 65 -0.44 -11.51 -1.96
CA PHE A 65 -0.66 -10.83 -3.24
C PHE A 65 -1.69 -9.73 -3.06
N VAL A 66 -1.52 -8.60 -3.75
CA VAL A 66 -2.50 -7.51 -3.76
C VAL A 66 -3.79 -7.99 -4.42
N ASN A 67 -4.93 -7.69 -3.81
CA ASN A 67 -6.22 -8.07 -4.34
C ASN A 67 -6.57 -7.24 -5.59
N ALA A 68 -7.09 -7.91 -6.63
CA ALA A 68 -7.56 -7.30 -7.87
C ALA A 68 -8.67 -6.25 -7.63
N HIS A 69 -9.47 -6.46 -6.58
CA HIS A 69 -10.60 -5.61 -6.21
C HIS A 69 -10.27 -4.62 -5.09
N ALA A 70 -9.00 -4.42 -4.75
CA ALA A 70 -8.63 -3.36 -3.83
C ALA A 70 -9.17 -2.03 -4.40
N PRO A 71 -9.95 -1.25 -3.62
CA PRO A 71 -10.50 0.00 -4.10
C PRO A 71 -9.33 0.92 -4.49
N ARG A 72 -9.12 1.08 -5.79
CA ARG A 72 -8.28 2.15 -6.30
C ARG A 72 -9.03 3.43 -5.95
N GLN A 73 -8.45 4.23 -5.05
CA GLN A 73 -8.83 5.63 -5.03
C GLN A 73 -8.42 6.16 -6.40
N PHE A 74 -9.41 6.54 -7.20
CA PHE A 74 -9.16 7.43 -8.31
C PHE A 74 -8.69 8.74 -7.68
N ASN A 75 -7.41 8.84 -7.36
CA ASN A 75 -6.82 10.14 -7.18
C ASN A 75 -6.86 10.75 -8.58
N GLU A 76 -7.80 11.67 -8.74
CA GLU A 76 -7.79 12.66 -9.80
C GLU A 76 -6.34 13.12 -9.97
N PRO A 77 -5.76 13.07 -11.18
CA PRO A 77 -4.43 13.63 -11.38
C PRO A 77 -4.53 15.06 -10.89
N GLN A 78 -3.74 15.41 -9.87
CA GLN A 78 -3.56 16.81 -9.51
C GLN A 78 -3.05 17.47 -10.78
N VAL A 79 -3.96 18.13 -11.47
CA VAL A 79 -3.66 19.03 -12.57
C VAL A 79 -2.65 19.98 -11.95
N ILE A 80 -1.43 19.92 -12.46
CA ILE A 80 -0.40 20.86 -12.09
C ILE A 80 -0.90 22.17 -12.68
N GLU A 81 -1.70 22.92 -11.91
CA GLU A 81 -2.16 24.24 -12.30
C GLU A 81 -0.97 25.19 -12.18
N GLN A 82 -0.06 25.06 -13.15
CA GLN A 82 1.04 25.98 -13.34
C GLN A 82 0.45 27.29 -13.85
N ALA A 83 0.15 28.14 -12.88
CA ALA A 83 0.07 29.59 -12.95
C ALA A 83 0.22 30.17 -14.35
N SER A 84 -0.92 30.58 -14.91
CA SER A 84 -1.02 31.57 -15.96
C SER A 84 -0.53 32.91 -15.39
N GLU A 85 0.78 33.16 -15.38
CA GLU A 85 1.28 34.54 -15.28
C GLU A 85 1.14 35.18 -16.67
N SER A 86 -0.04 35.77 -16.89
CA SER A 86 -0.24 36.79 -17.91
C SER A 86 0.77 37.90 -17.67
N THR A 87 1.73 38.04 -18.59
CA THR A 87 2.45 39.30 -18.75
C THR A 87 1.74 40.08 -19.84
N ASP A 88 1.07 41.14 -19.38
CA ASP A 88 0.48 42.24 -20.15
C ASP A 88 1.55 42.88 -21.05
N VAL A 89 1.23 43.15 -22.32
CA VAL A 89 2.06 43.94 -23.25
C VAL A 89 1.19 44.93 -24.01
#